data_AF-A0A1Y4TWT4-F1
#
_entry.id   AF-A0A1Y4TWT4-F1
#
_cell.length_a   1.000
_cell.length_b   1.000
_cell.length_c   1.000
_cell.angle_alpha   90.00
_cell.angle_beta   90.00
_cell.angle_gamma   90.00
#
_symmetry.space_group_name_H-M   'P 1'
#
loop_
_entity.id
_entity.type
_entity.pdbx_description
1 polymer ?
#
loop_
_entity_poly.entity_id
_entity_poly.type
_entity_poly.pdbx_seq_one_letter_code
_entity_poly.pdbx_strand_id
1 'polypeptide(L)'
;AVQQEVYEEHFSDGCRLSWKNARIREIARRLYDRYMTRLDTYRFDKTECHTCHHNTANQILFKDECTDGCAGCQNRSCMMRKNDEYLVQQALQLLKADPRTVLATVGDTPDSVIEHLEEEGYRIEELDYYLDYYDTAPEMPEAPQAECYSSEENYAEAVKRYEAALARFTEQTRQLEFDVTEGRVRKYAVIGMFDVEIRYEDIPEEEREVAVEDAAGERTVYVTMIPASPMESLLRQDHRNRQLCYEHITADMKTLFRESKVSGNPLTEEEHQMFYYAVIRHMADDRLRQCGIEPQNQWRVTEEERFAAAGQLTPEQRAAMIRLFLLDFFRTTARDYNCTDQEVDTRLMCRFADLNFEAQSRTLQEKYLTTYERRRTKLQEQIDDLKAQEEARAMAESRESSSVSIPEELPEEPVATPDTEIPAPPAEPLIIPADPEFGPNETAESLAA
;
A
#
# COMPACT_ATOMS: atom_id res chain seq x y z
N ALA A 1 -37.14 0.33 7.71
CA ALA A 1 -37.68 1.72 7.60
C ALA A 1 -37.60 2.39 8.96
N VAL A 2 -38.03 3.65 9.10
CA VAL A 2 -37.76 4.58 10.22
C VAL A 2 -37.45 3.99 11.61
N GLN A 3 -38.26 3.08 12.17
CA GLN A 3 -37.97 2.48 13.49
C GLN A 3 -36.67 1.65 13.56
N GLN A 4 -36.29 1.01 12.46
CA GLN A 4 -35.05 0.23 12.31
C GLN A 4 -33.87 1.14 11.96
N GLU A 5 -34.11 2.09 11.05
CA GLU A 5 -33.17 3.12 10.61
C GLU A 5 -32.68 3.97 11.80
N VAL A 6 -33.59 4.49 12.63
CA VAL A 6 -33.29 5.15 13.91
C VAL A 6 -32.49 4.25 14.86
N TYR A 7 -32.74 2.94 14.87
CA TYR A 7 -32.02 2.01 15.74
C TYR A 7 -30.58 1.80 15.26
N GLU A 8 -30.40 1.56 13.96
CA GLU A 8 -29.11 1.34 13.31
C GLU A 8 -28.23 2.61 13.35
N GLU A 9 -28.81 3.78 13.07
CA GLU A 9 -28.10 5.08 13.08
C GLU A 9 -27.79 5.60 14.49
N HIS A 10 -28.67 5.42 15.48
CA HIS A 10 -28.60 6.17 16.75
C HIS A 10 -28.65 5.32 18.04
N PHE A 11 -28.98 4.04 17.96
CA PHE A 11 -29.01 3.11 19.11
C PHE A 11 -28.15 1.84 18.90
N SER A 12 -27.38 1.76 17.83
CA SER A 12 -26.28 0.81 17.64
C SER A 12 -25.14 1.04 18.65
N ASP A 13 -24.28 0.04 18.83
CA ASP A 13 -23.07 0.15 19.66
C ASP A 13 -21.91 0.70 18.83
N GLY A 14 -21.16 1.67 19.38
CA GLY A 14 -20.10 2.40 18.68
C GLY A 14 -20.53 3.74 18.05
N CYS A 15 -21.84 4.04 17.96
CA CYS A 15 -22.33 5.28 17.36
C CYS A 15 -21.83 6.56 18.08
N ARG A 16 -21.09 7.40 17.36
CA ARG A 16 -20.55 8.71 17.81
C ARG A 16 -21.66 9.69 18.22
N LEU A 17 -22.81 9.63 17.55
CA LEU A 17 -24.00 10.48 17.75
C LEU A 17 -25.11 9.80 18.57
N SER A 18 -24.78 8.85 19.46
CA SER A 18 -25.78 7.98 20.10
C SER A 18 -26.86 8.72 20.90
N TRP A 19 -28.12 8.30 20.72
CA TRP A 19 -29.28 8.83 21.45
C TRP A 19 -29.59 8.06 22.74
N LYS A 20 -28.79 7.03 23.10
CA LYS A 20 -28.97 6.18 24.30
C LYS A 20 -29.09 6.96 25.62
N ASN A 21 -28.46 8.14 25.71
CA ASN A 21 -28.46 8.99 26.91
C ASN A 21 -29.41 10.20 26.82
N ALA A 22 -30.12 10.40 25.70
CA ALA A 22 -31.02 11.55 25.51
C ALA A 22 -32.34 11.37 26.27
N ARG A 23 -32.98 12.46 26.67
CA ARG A 23 -34.26 12.39 27.41
C ARG A 23 -35.41 12.00 26.48
N ILE A 24 -36.45 11.31 26.97
CA ILE A 24 -37.59 10.85 26.12
C ILE A 24 -38.24 12.01 25.33
N ARG A 25 -38.42 13.20 25.95
CA ARG A 25 -38.93 14.40 25.26
C ARG A 25 -37.99 14.94 24.18
N GLU A 26 -36.70 14.69 24.34
CA GLU A 26 -35.62 15.12 23.44
C GLU A 26 -35.48 14.14 22.28
N ILE A 27 -35.53 12.83 22.54
CA ILE A 27 -35.64 11.78 21.51
C ILE A 27 -36.89 12.03 20.65
N ALA A 28 -38.04 12.32 21.28
CA ALA A 28 -39.26 12.68 20.55
C ALA A 28 -39.06 13.92 19.66
N ARG A 29 -38.40 14.98 20.17
CA ARG A 29 -38.04 16.16 19.36
C ARG A 29 -37.14 15.78 18.19
N ARG A 30 -36.01 15.09 18.45
CA ARG A 30 -35.06 14.69 17.40
C ARG A 30 -35.72 13.79 16.33
N LEU A 31 -36.69 12.94 16.72
CA LEU A 31 -37.51 12.18 15.77
C LEU A 31 -38.38 13.09 14.89
N TYR A 32 -39.03 14.11 15.47
CA TYR A 32 -39.81 15.08 14.73
C TYR A 32 -38.95 15.98 13.82
N ASP A 33 -37.77 16.41 14.28
CA ASP A 33 -36.92 17.33 13.52
C ASP A 33 -36.11 16.60 12.43
N ARG A 34 -35.70 15.34 12.66
CA ARG A 34 -34.85 14.57 11.73
C ARG A 34 -35.64 13.69 10.73
N TYR A 35 -36.75 13.08 11.15
CA TYR A 35 -37.48 12.11 10.31
C TYR A 35 -38.91 12.53 9.95
N MET A 36 -39.42 13.67 10.45
CA MET A 36 -40.69 14.22 9.95
C MET A 36 -40.45 15.15 8.77
N THR A 37 -41.16 14.87 7.68
CA THR A 37 -41.08 15.54 6.37
C THR A 37 -41.76 16.91 6.34
N ARG A 38 -41.51 17.76 7.35
CA ARG A 38 -42.01 19.14 7.40
C ARG A 38 -41.34 19.96 6.30
N LEU A 39 -42.10 20.71 5.50
CA LEU A 39 -41.50 21.54 4.44
C LEU A 39 -40.54 22.61 4.97
N ASP A 40 -40.71 23.05 6.21
CA ASP A 40 -39.99 24.21 6.77
C ASP A 40 -38.49 23.94 6.99
N THR A 41 -38.10 22.69 7.30
CA THR A 41 -36.70 22.31 7.59
C THR A 41 -35.82 22.23 6.35
N TYR A 42 -36.40 21.88 5.20
CA TYR A 42 -35.67 21.77 3.93
C TYR A 42 -35.41 23.14 3.27
N ARG A 43 -34.40 23.23 2.41
CA ARG A 43 -34.01 24.49 1.74
C ARG A 43 -34.28 24.56 0.23
N PHE A 44 -34.58 23.44 -0.41
CA PHE A 44 -34.92 23.36 -1.84
C PHE A 44 -36.18 24.17 -2.22
N ASP A 45 -36.40 24.43 -3.52
CA ASP A 45 -37.59 25.17 -4.00
C ASP A 45 -38.92 24.43 -3.70
N LYS A 46 -39.75 25.08 -2.90
CA LYS A 46 -41.02 24.57 -2.35
C LYS A 46 -42.23 24.92 -3.20
N THR A 47 -42.08 25.68 -4.30
CA THR A 47 -43.19 26.13 -5.17
C THR A 47 -44.16 25.01 -5.56
N GLU A 48 -43.64 23.88 -6.06
CA GLU A 48 -44.42 22.68 -6.42
C GLU A 48 -45.08 22.01 -5.20
N CYS A 49 -44.46 22.09 -4.02
CA CYS A 49 -44.93 21.42 -2.81
C CYS A 49 -46.20 22.08 -2.24
N HIS A 50 -46.44 23.37 -2.50
CA HIS A 50 -47.65 24.07 -2.06
C HIS A 50 -48.94 23.59 -2.75
N THR A 51 -48.84 23.00 -3.95
CA THR A 51 -49.98 22.42 -4.69
C THR A 51 -50.00 20.88 -4.67
N CYS A 52 -48.89 20.24 -4.31
CA CYS A 52 -48.75 18.78 -4.28
C CYS A 52 -49.72 18.10 -3.29
N HIS A 53 -50.49 17.11 -3.77
CA HIS A 53 -51.46 16.35 -2.97
C HIS A 53 -50.82 15.66 -1.75
N HIS A 54 -49.63 15.07 -1.89
CA HIS A 54 -48.93 14.39 -0.79
C HIS A 54 -48.55 15.31 0.36
N ASN A 55 -48.47 16.62 0.12
CA ASN A 55 -48.22 17.63 1.15
C ASN A 55 -49.54 18.22 1.68
N THR A 56 -50.43 18.63 0.78
CA THR A 56 -51.68 19.32 1.17
C THR A 56 -52.72 18.41 1.83
N ALA A 57 -52.73 17.10 1.55
CA ALA A 57 -53.71 16.17 2.13
C ALA A 57 -53.64 16.10 3.67
N ASN A 58 -52.44 16.09 4.25
CA ASN A 58 -52.27 16.08 5.72
C ASN A 58 -52.71 17.40 6.36
N GLN A 59 -52.53 18.54 5.67
CA GLN A 59 -52.93 19.87 6.16
C GLN A 59 -54.46 20.05 6.25
N ILE A 60 -55.23 19.24 5.51
CA ILE A 60 -56.70 19.29 5.51
C ILE A 60 -57.30 18.50 6.69
N LEU A 61 -56.63 17.43 7.15
CA LEU A 61 -57.20 16.49 8.13
C LEU A 61 -57.05 16.91 9.60
N PHE A 62 -56.03 17.70 9.95
CA PHE A 62 -55.74 18.10 11.34
C PHE A 62 -55.81 19.63 11.54
N LYS A 63 -56.65 20.30 10.75
CA LYS A 63 -56.62 21.75 10.56
C LYS A 63 -56.84 22.58 11.84
N ASP A 64 -57.61 22.06 12.78
CA ASP A 64 -58.02 22.77 14.01
C ASP A 64 -57.15 22.42 15.24
N GLU A 65 -56.35 21.34 15.17
CA GLU A 65 -55.46 20.90 16.26
C GLU A 65 -53.97 21.16 15.98
N CYS A 66 -53.61 21.47 14.73
CA CYS A 66 -52.22 21.61 14.28
C CYS A 66 -51.94 22.98 13.65
N THR A 67 -52.34 24.06 14.34
CA THR A 67 -52.15 25.46 13.91
C THR A 67 -50.70 25.82 13.57
N ASP A 68 -49.73 25.15 14.19
CA ASP A 68 -48.29 25.41 14.04
C ASP A 68 -47.55 24.38 13.15
N GLY A 69 -48.25 23.76 12.21
CA GLY A 69 -47.61 23.09 11.05
C GLY A 69 -47.15 21.64 11.25
N CYS A 70 -47.88 20.84 12.04
CA CYS A 70 -47.55 19.42 12.29
C CYS A 70 -47.78 18.47 11.09
N ALA A 71 -48.19 18.99 9.92
CA ALA A 71 -48.53 18.20 8.74
C ALA A 71 -47.33 18.09 7.76
N GLY A 72 -46.50 17.07 7.94
CA GLY A 72 -45.41 16.74 7.01
C GLY A 72 -45.89 16.09 5.70
N CYS A 73 -45.06 16.15 4.65
CA CYS A 73 -45.34 15.57 3.34
C CYS A 73 -45.30 14.04 3.35
N GLN A 74 -46.36 13.37 2.86
CA GLN A 74 -46.46 11.90 2.86
C GLN A 74 -45.41 11.20 1.99
N ASN A 75 -44.79 11.90 1.02
CA ASN A 75 -43.85 11.32 0.07
C ASN A 75 -42.39 11.59 0.49
N ARG A 76 -41.88 10.78 1.43
CA ARG A 76 -40.51 10.92 1.98
C ARG A 76 -39.43 10.84 0.90
N SER A 77 -39.50 9.88 -0.03
CA SER A 77 -38.47 9.72 -1.06
C SER A 77 -38.41 10.89 -2.03
N CYS A 78 -39.54 11.56 -2.32
CA CYS A 78 -39.53 12.81 -3.08
C CYS A 78 -38.91 13.98 -2.29
N MET A 79 -39.12 14.04 -0.97
CA MET A 79 -38.50 15.04 -0.09
C MET A 79 -36.98 14.86 -0.01
N MET A 80 -36.52 13.63 0.19
CA MET A 80 -35.08 13.31 0.26
C MET A 80 -34.41 13.57 -1.07
N ARG A 81 -34.92 13.03 -2.20
CA ARG A 81 -34.34 13.32 -3.53
C ARG A 81 -34.24 14.83 -3.83
N LYS A 82 -35.25 15.64 -3.50
CA LYS A 82 -35.19 17.11 -3.67
C LYS A 82 -34.21 17.80 -2.71
N ASN A 83 -33.95 17.21 -1.54
CA ASN A 83 -32.93 17.68 -0.61
C ASN A 83 -31.53 17.36 -1.14
N ASP A 84 -31.30 16.13 -1.58
CA ASP A 84 -30.02 15.66 -2.10
C ASP A 84 -29.64 16.44 -3.38
N GLU A 85 -30.60 16.60 -4.31
CA GLU A 85 -30.47 17.47 -5.50
C GLU A 85 -30.12 18.92 -5.13
N TYR A 86 -30.63 19.44 -4.02
CA TYR A 86 -30.31 20.79 -3.54
C TYR A 86 -28.93 20.86 -2.87
N LEU A 87 -28.57 19.91 -2.00
CA LEU A 87 -27.29 19.88 -1.30
C LEU A 87 -26.12 19.80 -2.30
N VAL A 88 -26.23 18.92 -3.31
CA VAL A 88 -25.28 18.83 -4.42
C VAL A 88 -25.20 20.16 -5.17
N GLN A 89 -26.33 20.71 -5.61
CA GLN A 89 -26.35 21.97 -6.35
C GLN A 89 -25.80 23.16 -5.54
N GLN A 90 -26.02 23.19 -4.23
CA GLN A 90 -25.55 24.24 -3.33
C GLN A 90 -24.05 24.11 -3.07
N ALA A 91 -23.55 22.90 -2.78
CA ALA A 91 -22.12 22.62 -2.63
C ALA A 91 -21.34 22.99 -3.91
N LEU A 92 -21.82 22.57 -5.08
CA LEU A 92 -21.20 22.89 -6.37
C LEU A 92 -21.31 24.39 -6.72
N GLN A 93 -22.36 25.09 -6.30
CA GLN A 93 -22.46 26.55 -6.46
C GLN A 93 -21.45 27.29 -5.58
N LEU A 94 -21.26 26.88 -4.33
CA LEU A 94 -20.29 27.47 -3.40
C LEU A 94 -18.84 27.23 -3.90
N LEU A 95 -18.53 26.00 -4.30
CA LEU A 95 -17.24 25.62 -4.90
C LEU A 95 -16.95 26.39 -6.21
N LYS A 96 -17.98 26.63 -7.03
CA LYS A 96 -17.86 27.44 -8.26
C LYS A 96 -17.72 28.94 -7.98
N ALA A 97 -18.28 29.44 -6.88
CA ALA A 97 -18.12 30.82 -6.45
C ALA A 97 -16.72 31.09 -5.88
N ASP A 98 -16.14 30.11 -5.18
CA ASP A 98 -14.77 30.16 -4.66
C ASP A 98 -14.07 28.79 -4.73
N PRO A 99 -13.21 28.55 -5.75
CA PRO A 99 -12.49 27.28 -5.93
C PRO A 99 -11.46 26.92 -4.84
N ARG A 100 -11.24 27.77 -3.84
CA ARG A 100 -10.41 27.45 -2.65
C ARG A 100 -11.21 26.71 -1.57
N THR A 101 -12.53 26.65 -1.71
CA THR A 101 -13.43 26.03 -0.75
C THR A 101 -13.31 24.51 -0.82
N VAL A 102 -13.11 23.84 0.31
CA VAL A 102 -13.09 22.38 0.40
C VAL A 102 -14.51 21.87 0.75
N LEU A 103 -14.98 20.82 0.07
CA LEU A 103 -16.24 20.17 0.44
C LEU A 103 -16.01 19.28 1.67
N ALA A 104 -16.88 19.39 2.68
CA ALA A 104 -16.67 18.73 3.96
C ALA A 104 -17.96 18.15 4.57
N THR A 105 -17.81 17.23 5.53
CA THR A 105 -18.90 16.62 6.29
C THR A 105 -18.55 16.51 7.78
N VAL A 106 -19.56 16.51 8.65
CA VAL A 106 -19.44 16.17 10.09
C VAL A 106 -20.13 14.83 10.43
N GLY A 107 -20.35 13.98 9.42
CA GLY A 107 -20.98 12.65 9.58
C GLY A 107 -22.50 12.69 9.75
N ASP A 108 -23.18 13.76 9.31
CA ASP A 108 -24.64 13.87 9.28
C ASP A 108 -25.24 14.06 7.87
N THR A 109 -24.40 14.22 6.85
CA THR A 109 -24.73 14.29 5.42
C THR A 109 -25.43 13.00 4.95
N PRO A 110 -26.39 13.06 4.01
CA PRO A 110 -26.91 11.86 3.36
C PRO A 110 -25.83 11.16 2.52
N ASP A 111 -25.68 9.84 2.67
CA ASP A 111 -24.70 9.05 1.90
C ASP A 111 -24.87 9.24 0.38
N SER A 112 -26.11 9.37 -0.09
CA SER A 112 -26.48 9.63 -1.49
C SER A 112 -25.87 10.92 -2.07
N VAL A 113 -25.55 11.91 -1.22
CA VAL A 113 -24.88 13.16 -1.62
C VAL A 113 -23.38 12.97 -1.65
N ILE A 114 -22.82 12.16 -0.74
CA ILE A 114 -21.40 11.82 -0.72
C ILE A 114 -21.05 10.97 -1.95
N GLU A 115 -21.75 9.85 -2.15
CA GLU A 115 -21.55 8.93 -3.28
C GLU A 115 -21.60 9.68 -4.62
N HIS A 116 -22.60 10.55 -4.82
CA HIS A 116 -22.76 11.29 -6.08
C HIS A 116 -21.64 12.31 -6.33
N LEU A 117 -21.16 13.00 -5.30
CA LEU A 117 -20.04 13.95 -5.43
C LEU A 117 -18.71 13.21 -5.68
N GLU A 118 -18.50 12.05 -5.04
CA GLU A 118 -17.33 11.21 -5.29
C GLU A 118 -17.36 10.55 -6.68
N GLU A 119 -18.55 10.17 -7.19
CA GLU A 119 -18.73 9.71 -8.58
C GLU A 119 -18.41 10.81 -9.62
N GLU A 120 -18.74 12.07 -9.35
CA GLU A 120 -18.29 13.21 -10.17
C GLU A 120 -16.80 13.57 -9.98
N GLY A 121 -16.10 12.91 -9.04
CA GLY A 121 -14.66 13.06 -8.79
C GLY A 121 -14.31 14.16 -7.78
N TYR A 122 -15.28 14.71 -7.05
CA TYR A 122 -15.04 15.62 -5.94
C TYR A 122 -14.63 14.84 -4.69
N ARG A 123 -13.60 15.31 -3.99
CA ARG A 123 -13.20 14.77 -2.69
C ARG A 123 -13.92 15.53 -1.58
N ILE A 124 -14.50 14.79 -0.64
CA ILE A 124 -15.05 15.34 0.61
C ILE A 124 -14.06 15.07 1.76
N GLU A 125 -13.96 16.00 2.70
CA GLU A 125 -13.17 15.88 3.94
C GLU A 125 -14.11 15.65 5.14
N GLU A 126 -13.96 14.52 5.86
CA GLU A 126 -14.65 14.32 7.15
C GLU A 126 -13.92 15.13 8.23
N LEU A 127 -14.66 15.99 8.92
CA LEU A 127 -14.12 16.89 9.92
C LEU A 127 -14.01 16.21 11.29
N ASP A 128 -12.86 16.39 11.94
CA ASP A 128 -12.56 15.78 13.25
C ASP A 128 -13.48 16.25 14.38
N TYR A 129 -14.08 17.45 14.26
CA TYR A 129 -14.87 18.09 15.32
C TYR A 129 -16.31 18.43 14.88
N TYR A 130 -17.16 18.78 15.85
CA TYR A 130 -18.50 19.30 15.56
C TYR A 130 -18.41 20.71 14.96
N LEU A 131 -19.43 21.09 14.17
CA LEU A 131 -19.55 22.43 13.54
C LEU A 131 -19.19 23.60 14.48
N ASP A 132 -19.60 23.55 15.75
CA ASP A 132 -19.34 24.61 16.74
C ASP A 132 -17.85 24.86 17.09
N TYR A 133 -16.93 24.01 16.62
CA TYR A 133 -15.48 24.21 16.72
C TYR A 133 -14.87 24.95 15.53
N TYR A 134 -15.65 25.19 14.47
CA TYR A 134 -15.22 25.85 13.24
C TYR A 134 -15.83 27.25 13.12
N ASP A 135 -14.99 28.23 12.89
CA ASP A 135 -15.36 29.65 12.85
C ASP A 135 -16.32 29.98 11.70
N THR A 136 -17.09 31.05 11.90
CA THR A 136 -18.03 31.59 10.91
C THR A 136 -17.48 32.85 10.26
N ALA A 137 -18.05 33.23 9.11
CA ALA A 137 -17.71 34.51 8.48
C ALA A 137 -18.08 35.69 9.41
N PRO A 138 -17.31 36.79 9.42
CA PRO A 138 -17.67 38.00 10.15
C PRO A 138 -19.09 38.47 9.83
N GLU A 139 -19.88 38.77 10.86
CA GLU A 139 -21.27 39.20 10.67
C GLU A 139 -21.36 40.67 10.25
N MET A 140 -22.18 40.96 9.24
CA MET A 140 -22.50 42.33 8.82
C MET A 140 -23.31 43.01 9.94
N PRO A 141 -22.84 44.15 10.51
CA PRO A 141 -23.59 44.83 11.56
C PRO A 141 -24.91 45.42 11.04
N GLU A 142 -25.96 45.36 11.85
CA GLU A 142 -27.26 45.97 11.51
C GLU A 142 -27.20 47.50 11.64
N ALA A 143 -27.79 48.20 10.66
CA ALA A 143 -27.86 49.66 10.68
C ALA A 143 -28.92 50.15 11.69
N PRO A 144 -28.58 51.11 12.58
CA PRO A 144 -29.52 51.61 13.59
C PRO A 144 -30.69 52.35 12.93
N GLN A 145 -31.91 51.96 13.29
CA GLN A 145 -33.14 52.62 12.86
C GLN A 145 -33.47 53.76 13.83
N ALA A 146 -33.75 54.96 13.33
CA ALA A 146 -33.94 56.16 14.17
C ALA A 146 -35.12 56.02 15.13
N GLU A 147 -36.15 55.29 14.70
CA GLU A 147 -37.39 54.97 15.42
C GLU A 147 -37.14 54.15 16.70
N CYS A 148 -36.00 53.47 16.81
CA CYS A 148 -35.61 52.68 17.98
C CYS A 148 -34.99 53.52 19.12
N TYR A 149 -34.78 54.83 18.92
CA TYR A 149 -34.07 55.69 19.89
C TYR A 149 -34.94 56.82 20.43
N SER A 150 -34.83 57.05 21.73
CA SER A 150 -35.60 58.08 22.46
C SER A 150 -35.05 59.50 22.32
N SER A 151 -33.90 59.70 21.67
CA SER A 151 -33.31 61.01 21.39
C SER A 151 -32.35 60.94 20.19
N GLU A 152 -32.17 62.09 19.52
CA GLU A 152 -31.18 62.25 18.44
C GLU A 152 -29.74 61.99 18.92
N GLU A 153 -29.43 62.29 20.19
CA GLU A 153 -28.11 62.04 20.78
C GLU A 153 -27.83 60.54 20.94
N ASN A 154 -28.82 59.77 21.43
CA ASN A 154 -28.73 58.31 21.53
C ASN A 154 -28.59 57.66 20.14
N TYR A 155 -29.34 58.18 19.15
CA TYR A 155 -29.22 57.74 17.75
C TYR A 155 -27.83 58.06 17.16
N ALA A 156 -27.33 59.29 17.35
CA ALA A 156 -26.00 59.67 16.87
C ALA A 156 -24.85 58.89 17.54
N GLU A 157 -25.02 58.46 18.79
CA GLU A 157 -24.08 57.56 19.44
C GLU A 157 -24.19 56.12 18.89
N ALA A 158 -25.39 55.64 18.58
CA ALA A 158 -25.60 54.35 17.92
C ALA A 158 -25.02 54.31 16.50
N VAL A 159 -25.17 55.38 15.72
CA VAL A 159 -24.54 55.53 14.39
C VAL A 159 -23.01 55.44 14.50
N LYS A 160 -22.38 56.11 15.46
CA LYS A 160 -20.92 55.99 15.70
C LYS A 160 -20.50 54.57 16.09
N ARG A 161 -21.30 53.85 16.88
CA ARG A 161 -21.05 52.43 17.20
C ARG A 161 -21.19 51.54 15.96
N TYR A 162 -22.17 51.81 15.10
CA TYR A 162 -22.35 51.13 13.82
C TYR A 162 -21.19 51.38 12.86
N GLU A 163 -20.75 52.63 12.69
CA GLU A 163 -19.56 52.98 11.89
C GLU A 163 -18.30 52.24 12.37
N ALA A 164 -18.09 52.18 13.70
CA ALA A 164 -16.98 51.44 14.31
C ALA A 164 -17.15 49.91 14.28
N ALA A 165 -18.36 49.39 14.15
CA ALA A 165 -18.61 47.97 13.90
C ALA A 165 -18.37 47.61 12.44
N LEU A 166 -18.85 48.45 11.50
CA LEU A 166 -18.68 48.29 10.06
C LEU A 166 -17.19 48.32 9.68
N ALA A 167 -16.42 49.25 10.25
CA ALA A 167 -14.97 49.31 10.04
C ALA A 167 -14.24 48.03 10.50
N ARG A 168 -14.63 47.46 11.65
CA ARG A 168 -14.07 46.19 12.14
C ARG A 168 -14.48 45.02 11.24
N PHE A 169 -15.76 44.92 10.89
CA PHE A 169 -16.26 43.92 9.94
C PHE A 169 -15.49 43.97 8.60
N THR A 170 -15.27 45.15 8.03
CA THR A 170 -14.53 45.27 6.76
C THR A 170 -13.08 44.83 6.87
N GLU A 171 -12.40 45.09 7.99
CA GLU A 171 -11.01 44.67 8.19
C GLU A 171 -10.90 43.17 8.52
N GLN A 172 -11.80 42.63 9.34
CA GLN A 172 -11.87 41.19 9.61
C GLN A 172 -12.17 40.38 8.35
N THR A 173 -13.09 40.85 7.50
CA THR A 173 -13.37 40.22 6.19
C THR A 173 -12.17 40.30 5.25
N ARG A 174 -11.45 41.44 5.23
CA ARG A 174 -10.24 41.62 4.42
C ARG A 174 -9.09 40.73 4.87
N GLN A 175 -8.93 40.54 6.18
CA GLN A 175 -7.90 39.69 6.77
C GLN A 175 -8.21 38.21 6.52
N LEU A 176 -9.43 37.76 6.79
CA LEU A 176 -9.87 36.38 6.53
C LEU A 176 -9.70 35.97 5.06
N GLU A 177 -10.07 36.85 4.12
CA GLU A 177 -9.88 36.61 2.68
C GLU A 177 -8.39 36.51 2.30
N PHE A 178 -7.51 37.28 2.94
CA PHE A 178 -6.05 37.19 2.76
C PHE A 178 -5.49 35.88 3.34
N ASP A 179 -5.88 35.51 4.54
CA ASP A 179 -5.41 34.28 5.19
C ASP A 179 -5.89 33.01 4.46
N VAL A 180 -7.07 33.07 3.82
CA VAL A 180 -7.54 32.05 2.86
C VAL A 180 -6.76 32.06 1.54
N THR A 181 -6.26 33.21 1.05
CA THR A 181 -5.34 33.20 -0.13
C THR A 181 -3.97 32.59 0.19
N GLU A 182 -3.40 32.90 1.36
CA GLU A 182 -2.09 32.37 1.78
C GLU A 182 -2.17 30.90 2.21
N GLY A 183 -3.36 30.39 2.53
CA GLY A 183 -3.56 29.03 3.05
C GLY A 183 -3.37 28.91 4.56
N ARG A 184 -3.34 30.03 5.30
CA ARG A 184 -3.34 30.08 6.77
C ARG A 184 -4.70 29.71 7.35
N VAL A 185 -5.78 29.98 6.63
CA VAL A 185 -7.13 29.55 6.98
C VAL A 185 -7.67 28.63 5.89
N ARG A 186 -8.21 27.46 6.28
CA ARG A 186 -9.01 26.64 5.37
C ARG A 186 -10.46 27.11 5.40
N LYS A 187 -11.08 27.13 4.23
CA LYS A 187 -12.49 27.46 4.03
C LYS A 187 -13.24 26.20 3.61
N TYR A 188 -14.23 25.81 4.37
CA TYR A 188 -15.07 24.63 4.13
C TYR A 188 -16.46 25.03 3.65
N ALA A 189 -17.03 24.22 2.75
CA ALA A 189 -18.48 24.09 2.55
C ALA A 189 -18.91 22.78 3.20
N VAL A 190 -19.40 22.87 4.43
CA VAL A 190 -19.82 21.71 5.23
C VAL A 190 -21.24 21.34 4.83
N ILE A 191 -21.40 20.18 4.22
CA ILE A 191 -22.67 19.66 3.72
C ILE A 191 -23.41 18.99 4.89
N GLY A 192 -24.29 19.72 5.57
CA GLY A 192 -25.12 19.17 6.63
C GLY A 192 -26.33 18.40 6.08
N MET A 193 -27.20 17.92 6.97
CA MET A 193 -28.38 17.16 6.57
C MET A 193 -29.41 17.93 5.69
N PHE A 194 -29.50 19.26 5.81
CA PHE A 194 -30.55 20.08 5.14
C PHE A 194 -30.05 21.36 4.45
N ASP A 195 -28.80 21.76 4.69
CA ASP A 195 -28.21 23.02 4.22
C ASP A 195 -26.69 22.84 4.05
N VAL A 196 -26.02 23.77 3.35
CA VAL A 196 -24.55 23.76 3.20
C VAL A 196 -23.96 25.02 3.81
N GLU A 197 -23.25 24.87 4.93
CA GLU A 197 -22.70 25.99 5.71
C GLU A 197 -21.24 26.30 5.31
N ILE A 198 -20.90 27.59 5.24
CA ILE A 198 -19.50 28.01 5.11
C ILE A 198 -18.87 28.13 6.50
N ARG A 199 -17.77 27.42 6.71
CA ARG A 199 -16.99 27.38 7.96
C ARG A 199 -15.50 27.58 7.70
N TYR A 200 -14.76 27.96 8.73
CA TYR A 200 -13.33 28.29 8.67
C TYR A 200 -12.52 27.58 9.76
N GLU A 201 -11.24 27.33 9.48
CA GLU A 201 -10.28 26.70 10.39
C GLU A 201 -8.89 27.33 10.23
N ASP A 202 -8.29 27.79 11.33
CA ASP A 202 -6.89 28.20 11.37
C ASP A 202 -5.97 26.97 11.19
N ILE A 203 -5.19 26.96 10.12
CA ILE A 203 -4.14 25.95 9.90
C ILE A 203 -2.90 26.37 10.71
N PRO A 204 -2.44 25.55 11.66
CA PRO A 204 -1.30 25.92 12.50
C PRO A 204 -0.01 26.02 11.69
N GLU A 205 0.79 27.05 11.97
CA GLU A 205 2.10 27.25 11.33
C GLU A 205 3.13 26.27 11.91
N GLU A 206 3.83 25.52 11.04
CA GLU A 206 4.85 24.56 11.47
C GLU A 206 6.20 25.26 11.73
N GLU A 207 6.69 25.25 12.97
CA GLU A 207 8.07 25.66 13.25
C GLU A 207 9.05 24.52 12.91
N ARG A 208 10.03 24.81 12.05
CA ARG A 208 11.06 23.85 11.64
C ARG A 208 12.46 24.31 12.03
N GLU A 209 13.19 23.44 12.74
CA GLU A 209 14.63 23.64 12.94
C GLU A 209 15.40 23.45 11.63
N VAL A 210 16.21 24.45 11.28
CA VAL A 210 17.13 24.44 10.14
C VAL A 210 18.54 24.70 10.67
N ALA A 211 19.46 23.76 10.44
CA ALA A 211 20.89 23.99 10.67
C ALA A 211 21.45 24.88 9.56
N VAL A 212 22.11 25.96 9.95
CA VAL A 212 22.81 26.89 9.07
C VAL A 212 24.28 26.88 9.43
N GLU A 213 25.15 26.47 8.52
CA GLU A 213 26.59 26.68 8.65
C GLU A 213 26.92 28.14 8.32
N ASP A 214 27.49 28.88 9.27
CA ASP A 214 28.05 30.20 9.06
C ASP A 214 29.56 30.26 9.42
N ALA A 215 30.19 31.41 9.22
CA ALA A 215 31.63 31.58 9.44
C ALA A 215 32.09 31.48 10.91
N ALA A 216 31.15 31.34 11.87
CA ALA A 216 31.40 31.10 13.28
C ALA A 216 31.03 29.66 13.73
N GLY A 217 30.29 28.89 12.93
CA GLY A 217 29.99 27.48 13.18
C GLY A 217 28.63 27.02 12.64
N GLU A 218 28.21 25.83 13.06
CA GLU A 218 26.84 25.33 12.84
C GLU A 218 25.89 26.00 13.85
N ARG A 219 24.81 26.60 13.35
CA ARG A 219 23.79 27.26 14.16
C ARG A 219 22.39 26.81 13.74
N THR A 220 21.60 26.33 14.70
CA THR A 220 20.17 26.08 14.46
C THR A 220 19.37 27.39 14.46
N VAL A 221 18.44 27.49 13.52
CA VAL A 221 17.47 28.57 13.38
C VAL A 221 16.09 27.96 13.22
N TYR A 222 15.12 28.42 14.01
CA TYR A 222 13.72 28.06 13.84
C TYR A 222 13.13 28.88 12.70
N VAL A 223 12.56 28.20 11.71
CA VAL A 223 11.88 28.80 10.56
C VAL A 223 10.41 28.41 10.64
N THR A 224 9.55 29.40 10.89
CA THR A 224 8.09 29.24 10.80
C THR A 224 7.71 29.05 9.34
N MET A 225 7.22 27.87 9.00
CA MET A 225 6.77 27.51 7.65
C MET A 225 5.34 28.00 7.45
N ILE A 226 5.16 28.92 6.51
CA ILE A 226 3.83 29.30 6.02
C ILE A 226 3.19 28.06 5.39
N PRO A 227 1.92 27.74 5.69
CA PRO A 227 1.19 26.68 5.00
C PRO A 227 1.19 26.85 3.48
N ALA A 228 0.95 25.75 2.75
CA ALA A 228 0.88 25.80 1.30
C ALA A 228 -0.43 26.46 0.85
N SER A 229 -0.34 27.49 0.00
CA SER A 229 -1.52 28.15 -0.57
C SER A 229 -2.48 27.13 -1.24
N PRO A 230 -3.80 27.38 -1.29
CA PRO A 230 -4.76 26.41 -1.85
C PRO A 230 -4.42 25.96 -3.27
N MET A 231 -3.91 26.88 -4.10
CA MET A 231 -3.46 26.56 -5.47
C MET A 231 -2.28 25.58 -5.48
N GLU A 232 -1.30 25.75 -4.59
CA GLU A 232 -0.16 24.82 -4.51
C GLU A 232 -0.59 23.46 -3.95
N SER A 233 -1.51 23.45 -2.97
CA SER A 233 -2.11 22.22 -2.45
C SER A 233 -2.81 21.41 -3.55
N LEU A 234 -3.63 22.06 -4.37
CA LEU A 234 -4.30 21.43 -5.53
C LEU A 234 -3.31 20.89 -6.57
N LEU A 235 -2.21 21.61 -6.87
CA LEU A 235 -1.16 21.13 -7.79
C LEU A 235 -0.41 19.91 -7.23
N ARG A 236 -0.13 19.89 -5.92
CA ARG A 236 0.44 18.71 -5.24
C ARG A 236 -0.53 17.53 -5.26
N GLN A 237 -1.85 17.79 -5.11
CA GLN A 237 -2.89 16.77 -5.16
C GLN A 237 -3.07 16.16 -6.56
N ASP A 238 -3.12 16.97 -7.64
CA ASP A 238 -3.13 16.46 -9.02
C ASP A 238 -1.92 15.55 -9.29
N HIS A 239 -0.72 16.01 -8.89
CA HIS A 239 0.48 15.21 -9.01
C HIS A 239 0.40 13.88 -8.25
N ARG A 240 -0.15 13.87 -7.02
CA ARG A 240 -0.33 12.63 -6.24
C ARG A 240 -1.41 11.72 -6.83
N ASN A 241 -2.51 12.27 -7.34
CA ASN A 241 -3.57 11.53 -8.03
C ASN A 241 -3.01 10.86 -9.29
N ARG A 242 -2.18 11.57 -10.06
CA ARG A 242 -1.47 11.02 -11.22
C ARG A 242 -0.50 9.91 -10.81
N GLN A 243 0.25 10.07 -9.71
CA GLN A 243 1.09 8.98 -9.17
C GLN A 243 0.26 7.75 -8.81
N LEU A 244 -0.81 7.91 -8.01
CA LEU A 244 -1.70 6.82 -7.61
C LEU A 244 -2.27 6.07 -8.82
N CYS A 245 -2.73 6.78 -9.85
CA CYS A 245 -3.21 6.20 -11.10
C CYS A 245 -2.17 5.26 -11.74
N TYR A 246 -0.92 5.71 -11.88
CA TYR A 246 0.16 4.87 -12.43
C TYR A 246 0.66 3.80 -11.45
N GLU A 247 0.57 4.01 -10.13
CA GLU A 247 0.86 3.00 -9.11
C GLU A 247 -0.12 1.81 -9.23
N HIS A 248 -1.43 2.08 -9.28
CA HIS A 248 -2.48 1.07 -9.47
C HIS A 248 -2.36 0.36 -10.83
N ILE A 249 -2.27 1.11 -11.94
CA ILE A 249 -2.08 0.53 -13.29
C ILE A 249 -0.83 -0.38 -13.31
N THR A 250 0.27 0.05 -12.69
CA THR A 250 1.51 -0.75 -12.64
C THR A 250 1.36 -1.99 -11.75
N ALA A 251 0.63 -1.92 -10.63
CA ALA A 251 0.38 -3.06 -9.75
C ALA A 251 -0.49 -4.12 -10.45
N ASP A 252 -1.61 -3.71 -11.05
CA ASP A 252 -2.56 -4.61 -11.70
C ASP A 252 -1.96 -5.22 -12.97
N MET A 253 -1.21 -4.44 -13.76
CA MET A 253 -0.47 -4.95 -14.93
C MET A 253 0.58 -5.98 -14.51
N LYS A 254 1.28 -5.79 -13.37
CA LYS A 254 2.21 -6.78 -12.81
C LYS A 254 1.51 -8.05 -12.29
N THR A 255 0.22 -8.00 -11.95
CA THR A 255 -0.58 -9.17 -11.60
C THR A 255 -1.02 -9.89 -12.88
N LEU A 256 -1.57 -9.17 -13.85
CA LEU A 256 -1.92 -9.67 -15.18
C LEU A 256 -0.74 -10.36 -15.87
N PHE A 257 0.48 -9.81 -15.79
CA PHE A 257 1.70 -10.43 -16.35
C PHE A 257 2.12 -11.75 -15.67
N ARG A 258 1.69 -12.02 -14.42
CA ARG A 258 1.95 -13.30 -13.73
C ARG A 258 0.96 -14.40 -14.13
N GLU A 259 -0.26 -14.01 -14.49
CA GLU A 259 -1.36 -14.93 -14.81
C GLU A 259 -1.52 -15.20 -16.32
N SER A 260 -1.02 -14.27 -17.15
CA SER A 260 -1.10 -14.34 -18.61
C SER A 260 -0.23 -15.45 -19.20
N LYS A 261 -0.76 -16.14 -20.21
CA LYS A 261 0.00 -17.08 -21.04
C LYS A 261 0.75 -16.32 -22.12
N VAL A 262 2.07 -16.52 -22.20
CA VAL A 262 2.93 -15.92 -23.23
C VAL A 262 2.50 -16.38 -24.63
N SER A 263 2.48 -15.45 -25.59
CA SER A 263 2.13 -15.74 -26.98
C SER A 263 3.26 -16.49 -27.70
N GLY A 264 2.89 -17.37 -28.63
CA GLY A 264 3.83 -18.05 -29.55
C GLY A 264 4.10 -17.30 -30.86
N ASN A 265 3.63 -16.06 -30.98
CA ASN A 265 3.82 -15.24 -32.18
C ASN A 265 5.29 -14.81 -32.35
N PRO A 266 5.76 -14.55 -33.59
CA PRO A 266 7.04 -13.87 -33.81
C PRO A 266 7.04 -12.47 -33.19
N LEU A 267 8.15 -12.09 -32.56
CA LEU A 267 8.33 -10.77 -31.95
C LEU A 267 8.28 -9.65 -32.99
N THR A 268 7.55 -8.59 -32.69
CA THR A 268 7.52 -7.32 -33.42
C THR A 268 8.83 -6.54 -33.25
N GLU A 269 9.11 -5.55 -34.10
CA GLU A 269 10.27 -4.65 -33.89
C GLU A 269 10.16 -3.85 -32.58
N GLU A 270 8.94 -3.54 -32.11
CA GLU A 270 8.72 -2.92 -30.79
C GLU A 270 9.13 -3.85 -29.65
N GLU A 271 8.75 -5.13 -29.69
CA GLU A 271 9.19 -6.12 -28.69
C GLU A 271 10.71 -6.35 -28.75
N HIS A 272 11.32 -6.32 -29.93
CA HIS A 272 12.79 -6.32 -30.06
C HIS A 272 13.41 -5.07 -29.42
N GLN A 273 12.84 -3.88 -29.63
CA GLN A 273 13.30 -2.65 -28.98
C GLN A 273 13.14 -2.72 -27.46
N MET A 274 12.03 -3.25 -26.94
CA MET A 274 11.82 -3.47 -25.50
C MET A 274 12.85 -4.45 -24.92
N PHE A 275 13.15 -5.54 -25.62
CA PHE A 275 14.19 -6.50 -25.23
C PHE A 275 15.59 -5.85 -25.19
N TYR A 276 15.99 -5.16 -26.26
CA TYR A 276 17.29 -4.48 -26.29
C TYR A 276 17.36 -3.33 -25.27
N TYR A 277 16.26 -2.63 -25.00
CA TYR A 277 16.19 -1.63 -23.93
C TYR A 277 16.41 -2.27 -22.56
N ALA A 278 15.78 -3.41 -22.27
CA ALA A 278 16.01 -4.14 -21.02
C ALA A 278 17.50 -4.54 -20.86
N VAL A 279 18.14 -5.04 -21.92
CA VAL A 279 19.59 -5.34 -21.89
C VAL A 279 20.42 -4.07 -21.66
N ILE A 280 20.16 -2.98 -22.40
CA ILE A 280 20.80 -1.68 -22.23
C ILE A 280 20.63 -1.17 -20.80
N ARG A 281 19.44 -1.33 -20.20
CA ARG A 281 19.08 -0.79 -18.89
C ARG A 281 19.85 -1.43 -17.72
N HIS A 282 20.37 -2.64 -17.91
CA HIS A 282 21.27 -3.32 -16.97
C HIS A 282 22.77 -3.07 -17.23
N MET A 283 23.14 -2.42 -18.35
CA MET A 283 24.54 -2.17 -18.68
C MET A 283 25.06 -0.83 -18.12
N ALA A 284 26.29 -0.86 -17.61
CA ALA A 284 27.04 0.32 -17.19
C ALA A 284 27.48 1.16 -18.40
N ASP A 285 27.56 2.49 -18.23
CA ASP A 285 27.79 3.43 -19.33
C ASP A 285 29.08 3.12 -20.11
N ASP A 286 30.18 2.72 -19.47
CA ASP A 286 31.43 2.37 -20.17
C ASP A 286 31.29 1.18 -21.12
N ARG A 287 30.35 0.25 -20.88
CA ARG A 287 30.01 -0.82 -21.83
C ARG A 287 29.09 -0.33 -22.96
N LEU A 288 28.24 0.68 -22.71
CA LEU A 288 27.41 1.32 -23.74
C LEU A 288 28.27 2.14 -24.71
N ARG A 289 29.28 2.87 -24.20
CA ARG A 289 30.30 3.56 -25.00
C ARG A 289 31.07 2.59 -25.92
N GLN A 290 31.45 1.41 -25.41
CA GLN A 290 32.07 0.35 -26.22
C GLN A 290 31.15 -0.19 -27.34
N CYS A 291 29.84 0.04 -27.26
CA CYS A 291 28.87 -0.25 -28.32
C CYS A 291 28.50 0.98 -29.17
N GLY A 292 29.17 2.12 -28.98
CA GLY A 292 28.92 3.37 -29.72
C GLY A 292 27.70 4.16 -29.24
N ILE A 293 27.22 3.91 -28.02
CA ILE A 293 26.14 4.68 -27.39
C ILE A 293 26.78 5.66 -26.41
N GLU A 294 26.83 6.93 -26.79
CA GLU A 294 27.34 8.05 -25.99
C GLU A 294 26.18 8.97 -25.54
N PRO A 295 26.28 9.62 -24.36
CA PRO A 295 25.29 10.59 -23.91
C PRO A 295 25.41 11.90 -24.70
N GLN A 296 24.29 12.55 -25.01
CA GLN A 296 24.29 13.76 -25.84
C GLN A 296 24.78 15.00 -25.08
N ASN A 297 24.43 15.12 -23.80
CA ASN A 297 24.63 16.34 -23.01
C ASN A 297 25.00 16.09 -21.53
N GLN A 298 25.24 14.84 -21.11
CA GLN A 298 25.45 14.47 -19.70
C GLN A 298 26.65 13.53 -19.50
N TRP A 299 27.01 13.27 -18.24
CA TRP A 299 28.07 12.33 -17.85
C TRP A 299 27.68 10.85 -17.99
N ARG A 300 26.37 10.58 -18.04
CA ARG A 300 25.70 9.26 -18.12
C ARG A 300 24.63 9.26 -19.21
N VAL A 301 24.28 8.09 -19.74
CA VAL A 301 23.21 7.94 -20.74
C VAL A 301 21.85 7.84 -20.05
N THR A 302 20.88 8.71 -20.38
CA THR A 302 19.55 8.74 -19.75
C THR A 302 18.67 7.54 -20.14
N GLU A 303 17.53 7.33 -19.46
CA GLU A 303 16.63 6.22 -19.79
C GLU A 303 15.97 6.40 -21.16
N GLU A 304 15.69 7.64 -21.55
CA GLU A 304 15.15 8.01 -22.86
C GLU A 304 16.19 7.83 -23.98
N GLU A 305 17.45 8.25 -23.75
CA GLU A 305 18.57 8.01 -24.67
C GLU A 305 18.81 6.50 -24.84
N ARG A 306 18.78 5.73 -23.73
CA ARG A 306 18.90 4.25 -23.72
C ARG A 306 17.76 3.59 -24.51
N PHE A 307 16.52 4.07 -24.37
CA PHE A 307 15.36 3.55 -25.10
C PHE A 307 15.39 3.90 -26.60
N ALA A 308 15.80 5.12 -26.95
CA ALA A 308 15.98 5.54 -28.33
C ALA A 308 17.09 4.74 -29.04
N ALA A 309 18.23 4.52 -28.36
CA ALA A 309 19.32 3.71 -28.88
C ALA A 309 18.90 2.25 -29.14
N ALA A 310 18.06 1.67 -28.28
CA ALA A 310 17.56 0.30 -28.43
C ALA A 310 16.85 0.05 -29.79
N GLY A 311 16.11 1.04 -30.30
CA GLY A 311 15.41 0.95 -31.59
C GLY A 311 16.32 1.15 -32.81
N GLN A 312 17.55 1.62 -32.62
CA GLN A 312 18.45 2.03 -33.71
C GLN A 312 19.72 1.15 -33.82
N LEU A 313 19.84 0.08 -33.01
CA LEU A 313 21.02 -0.79 -32.99
C LEU A 313 21.26 -1.51 -34.33
N THR A 314 22.47 -1.37 -34.89
CA THR A 314 22.92 -2.17 -36.04
C THR A 314 23.06 -3.66 -35.68
N PRO A 315 23.11 -4.59 -36.66
CA PRO A 315 23.33 -6.01 -36.39
C PRO A 315 24.60 -6.30 -35.56
N GLU A 316 25.67 -5.53 -35.79
CA GLU A 316 26.94 -5.63 -35.08
C GLU A 316 26.79 -5.18 -33.62
N GLN A 317 26.08 -4.07 -33.38
CA GLN A 317 25.76 -3.61 -32.03
C GLN A 317 24.85 -4.61 -31.31
N ARG A 318 23.76 -5.08 -31.93
CA ARG A 318 22.87 -6.13 -31.39
C ARG A 318 23.70 -7.37 -30.97
N ALA A 319 24.63 -7.81 -31.80
CA ALA A 319 25.51 -8.95 -31.51
C ALA A 319 26.61 -8.65 -30.46
N ALA A 320 27.06 -7.41 -30.30
CA ALA A 320 27.96 -7.01 -29.22
C ALA A 320 27.23 -6.97 -27.87
N MET A 321 26.03 -6.39 -27.85
CA MET A 321 25.16 -6.30 -26.67
C MET A 321 24.79 -7.68 -26.11
N ILE A 322 24.43 -8.64 -26.97
CA ILE A 322 24.15 -10.03 -26.57
C ILE A 322 25.41 -10.69 -25.94
N ARG A 323 26.60 -10.46 -26.50
CA ARG A 323 27.86 -10.99 -25.92
C ARG A 323 28.18 -10.34 -24.58
N LEU A 324 27.94 -9.04 -24.42
CA LEU A 324 28.19 -8.32 -23.17
C LEU A 324 27.22 -8.74 -22.06
N PHE A 325 25.96 -8.98 -22.41
CA PHE A 325 24.96 -9.58 -21.52
C PHE A 325 25.38 -10.99 -21.08
N LEU A 326 25.72 -11.88 -22.01
CA LEU A 326 26.17 -13.25 -21.69
C LEU A 326 27.45 -13.26 -20.85
N LEU A 327 28.39 -12.35 -21.11
CA LEU A 327 29.61 -12.20 -20.33
C LEU A 327 29.30 -11.82 -18.88
N ASP A 328 28.40 -10.86 -18.64
CA ASP A 328 28.06 -10.45 -17.26
C ASP A 328 27.15 -11.45 -16.55
N PHE A 329 26.25 -12.11 -17.29
CA PHE A 329 25.46 -13.25 -16.80
C PHE A 329 26.38 -14.36 -16.29
N PHE A 330 27.27 -14.92 -17.12
CA PHE A 330 28.14 -16.02 -16.67
C PHE A 330 29.10 -15.58 -15.55
N ARG A 331 29.57 -14.32 -15.55
CA ARG A 331 30.37 -13.73 -14.46
C ARG A 331 29.64 -13.65 -13.12
N THR A 332 28.31 -13.71 -13.11
CA THR A 332 27.48 -13.56 -11.90
C THR A 332 26.68 -14.82 -11.53
N THR A 333 26.44 -15.74 -12.47
CA THR A 333 25.69 -17.00 -12.23
C THR A 333 26.58 -18.25 -12.11
N ALA A 334 27.72 -18.31 -12.82
CA ALA A 334 28.64 -19.43 -12.67
C ALA A 334 29.37 -19.33 -11.32
N ARG A 335 29.24 -20.36 -10.48
CA ARG A 335 29.84 -20.39 -9.14
C ARG A 335 31.36 -20.50 -9.23
N ASP A 336 32.05 -19.82 -8.31
CA ASP A 336 33.50 -19.90 -8.10
C ASP A 336 33.90 -20.93 -7.02
N TYR A 337 32.92 -21.49 -6.31
CA TYR A 337 33.10 -22.57 -5.31
C TYR A 337 32.17 -23.76 -5.57
N ASN A 338 32.61 -24.95 -5.14
CA ASN A 338 31.86 -26.21 -5.17
C ASN A 338 31.15 -26.48 -6.51
N CYS A 339 31.91 -26.40 -7.61
CA CYS A 339 31.43 -26.58 -8.98
C CYS A 339 32.37 -27.48 -9.81
N THR A 340 31.83 -28.12 -10.84
CA THR A 340 32.54 -28.99 -11.78
C THR A 340 32.14 -28.70 -13.24
N ASP A 341 32.53 -29.58 -14.17
CA ASP A 341 32.10 -29.59 -15.58
C ASP A 341 30.67 -30.13 -15.79
N GLN A 342 30.07 -30.72 -14.76
CA GLN A 342 28.71 -31.28 -14.80
C GLN A 342 27.64 -30.18 -14.70
N GLU A 343 27.90 -29.13 -13.93
CA GLU A 343 27.05 -27.95 -13.78
C GLU A 343 26.87 -27.21 -15.11
N VAL A 344 25.61 -26.87 -15.41
CA VAL A 344 25.22 -26.28 -16.70
C VAL A 344 25.88 -24.92 -16.90
N ASP A 345 25.86 -24.04 -15.90
CA ASP A 345 26.37 -22.67 -16.01
C ASP A 345 27.90 -22.65 -16.16
N THR A 346 28.64 -23.49 -15.43
CA THR A 346 30.09 -23.66 -15.59
C THR A 346 30.44 -24.13 -17.00
N ARG A 347 29.72 -25.14 -17.51
CA ARG A 347 29.95 -25.68 -18.86
C ARG A 347 29.59 -24.68 -19.95
N LEU A 348 28.51 -23.90 -19.78
CA LEU A 348 28.14 -22.83 -20.71
C LEU A 348 29.12 -21.66 -20.67
N MET A 349 29.60 -21.26 -19.49
CA MET A 349 30.64 -20.24 -19.34
C MET A 349 31.93 -20.63 -20.06
N CYS A 350 32.46 -21.84 -19.80
CA CYS A 350 33.65 -22.33 -20.49
C CYS A 350 33.42 -22.40 -22.01
N ARG A 351 32.25 -22.88 -22.45
CA ARG A 351 31.93 -22.93 -23.89
C ARG A 351 31.80 -21.55 -24.53
N PHE A 352 31.27 -20.56 -23.82
CA PHE A 352 31.21 -19.17 -24.28
C PHE A 352 32.61 -18.55 -24.36
N ALA A 353 33.48 -18.87 -23.39
CA ALA A 353 34.89 -18.47 -23.40
C ALA A 353 35.66 -19.10 -24.57
N ASP A 354 35.44 -20.38 -24.89
CA ASP A 354 36.05 -21.03 -26.06
C ASP A 354 35.64 -20.37 -27.38
N LEU A 355 34.40 -19.89 -27.47
CA LEU A 355 33.85 -19.28 -28.70
C LEU A 355 34.24 -17.81 -28.92
N ASN A 356 34.60 -17.07 -27.88
CA ASN A 356 34.88 -15.63 -27.97
C ASN A 356 36.29 -15.23 -27.47
N PHE A 357 36.96 -16.10 -26.70
CA PHE A 357 38.22 -15.87 -26.01
C PHE A 357 39.15 -17.10 -26.08
N GLU A 358 39.11 -17.85 -27.20
CA GLU A 358 39.67 -19.20 -27.37
C GLU A 358 41.07 -19.37 -26.74
N ALA A 359 42.02 -18.49 -27.08
CA ALA A 359 43.39 -18.56 -26.60
C ALA A 359 43.50 -18.35 -25.07
N GLN A 360 42.74 -17.41 -24.50
CA GLN A 360 42.71 -17.19 -23.05
C GLN A 360 42.01 -18.35 -22.32
N SER A 361 40.89 -18.83 -22.88
CA SER A 361 40.11 -19.96 -22.34
C SER A 361 40.96 -21.23 -22.26
N ARG A 362 41.61 -21.61 -23.37
CA ARG A 362 42.50 -22.78 -23.45
C ARG A 362 43.62 -22.72 -22.42
N THR A 363 44.38 -21.61 -22.40
CA THR A 363 45.49 -21.44 -21.44
C THR A 363 45.03 -21.49 -19.98
N LEU A 364 43.84 -20.98 -19.67
CA LEU A 364 43.29 -21.03 -18.32
C LEU A 364 42.83 -22.45 -17.93
N GLN A 365 42.10 -23.13 -18.81
CA GLN A 365 41.59 -24.49 -18.56
C GLN A 365 42.74 -25.51 -18.41
N GLU A 366 43.70 -25.52 -19.33
CA GLU A 366 44.84 -26.47 -19.33
C GLU A 366 45.65 -26.41 -18.02
N LYS A 367 45.86 -25.21 -17.47
CA LYS A 367 46.58 -24.98 -16.20
C LYS A 367 45.96 -25.74 -15.02
N TYR A 368 44.63 -25.80 -14.96
CA TYR A 368 43.91 -26.44 -13.85
C TYR A 368 43.58 -27.91 -14.15
N LEU A 369 43.23 -28.25 -15.40
CA LEU A 369 42.99 -29.64 -15.82
C LEU A 369 44.22 -30.52 -15.61
N THR A 370 45.41 -30.11 -16.08
CA THR A 370 46.66 -30.85 -15.86
C THR A 370 47.02 -31.04 -14.38
N THR A 371 46.61 -30.09 -13.52
CA THR A 371 46.77 -30.20 -12.07
C THR A 371 45.76 -31.17 -11.44
N TYR A 372 44.52 -31.18 -11.95
CA TYR A 372 43.47 -32.11 -11.55
C TYR A 372 43.77 -33.55 -11.99
N GLU A 373 44.16 -33.80 -13.24
CA GLU A 373 44.50 -35.12 -13.78
C GLU A 373 45.58 -35.81 -12.95
N ARG A 374 46.68 -35.11 -12.68
CA ARG A 374 47.79 -35.58 -11.84
C ARG A 374 47.41 -35.85 -10.37
N ARG A 375 46.31 -35.26 -9.87
CA ARG A 375 45.73 -35.60 -8.57
C ARG A 375 44.80 -36.80 -8.69
N ARG A 376 43.99 -36.86 -9.75
CA ARG A 376 43.06 -37.94 -10.07
C ARG A 376 43.78 -39.28 -10.26
N THR A 377 44.92 -39.33 -10.94
CA THR A 377 45.68 -40.60 -11.07
C THR A 377 46.11 -41.14 -9.71
N LYS A 378 46.65 -40.28 -8.84
CA LYS A 378 47.07 -40.68 -7.47
C LYS A 378 45.92 -41.09 -6.56
N LEU A 379 44.76 -40.43 -6.70
CA LEU A 379 43.55 -40.84 -6.00
C LEU A 379 43.03 -42.18 -6.54
N GLN A 380 43.13 -42.41 -7.85
CA GLN A 380 42.74 -43.69 -8.47
C GLN A 380 43.67 -44.83 -8.02
N GLU A 381 44.99 -44.62 -8.00
CA GLU A 381 45.99 -45.52 -7.43
C GLU A 381 45.60 -45.93 -5.99
N GLN A 382 45.30 -44.95 -5.12
CA GLN A 382 44.87 -45.20 -3.74
C GLN A 382 43.52 -45.91 -3.62
N ILE A 383 42.55 -45.59 -4.47
CA ILE A 383 41.23 -46.23 -4.51
C ILE A 383 41.35 -47.70 -4.91
N ASP A 384 42.21 -48.02 -5.88
CA ASP A 384 42.37 -49.38 -6.38
C ASP A 384 43.25 -50.24 -5.46
N ASP A 385 44.27 -49.66 -4.80
CA ASP A 385 45.00 -50.28 -3.68
C ASP A 385 44.08 -50.64 -2.50
N LEU A 386 43.09 -49.79 -2.18
CA LEU A 386 42.12 -50.05 -1.12
C LEU A 386 41.16 -51.18 -1.49
N LYS A 387 40.59 -51.18 -2.70
CA LYS A 387 39.75 -52.28 -3.19
C LYS A 387 40.50 -53.61 -3.16
N ALA A 388 41.75 -53.64 -3.60
CA ALA A 388 42.56 -54.86 -3.57
C ALA A 388 42.76 -55.41 -2.14
N GLN A 389 42.82 -54.52 -1.13
CA GLN A 389 42.86 -54.93 0.27
C GLN A 389 41.49 -55.43 0.79
N GLU A 390 40.38 -54.82 0.37
CA GLU A 390 39.03 -55.27 0.71
C GLU A 390 38.69 -56.63 0.08
N GLU A 391 38.99 -56.80 -1.22
CA GLU A 391 38.87 -58.09 -1.92
C GLU A 391 39.75 -59.17 -1.28
N ALA A 392 41.01 -58.85 -0.93
CA ALA A 392 41.89 -59.79 -0.24
C ALA A 392 41.39 -60.19 1.16
N ARG A 393 40.74 -59.27 1.89
CA ARG A 393 40.09 -59.59 3.19
C ARG A 393 38.86 -60.47 3.01
N ALA A 394 37.95 -60.12 2.11
CA ALA A 394 36.78 -60.96 1.82
C ALA A 394 37.18 -62.38 1.33
N MET A 395 38.26 -62.49 0.57
CA MET A 395 38.86 -63.76 0.15
C MET A 395 39.61 -64.50 1.26
N ALA A 396 40.00 -63.83 2.36
CA ALA A 396 40.52 -64.47 3.56
C ALA A 396 39.39 -64.95 4.48
N GLU A 397 38.42 -64.08 4.78
CA GLU A 397 37.25 -64.36 5.63
C GLU A 397 36.41 -65.52 5.08
N SER A 398 36.17 -65.55 3.76
CA SER A 398 35.51 -66.69 3.11
C SER A 398 36.31 -67.99 3.23
N ARG A 399 37.66 -67.94 3.15
CA ARG A 399 38.50 -69.13 3.34
C ARG A 399 38.52 -69.60 4.78
N GLU A 400 38.57 -68.69 5.76
CA GLU A 400 38.44 -69.02 7.18
C GLU A 400 37.07 -69.68 7.46
N SER A 401 35.97 -69.13 6.95
CA SER A 401 34.63 -69.75 7.05
C SER A 401 34.55 -71.16 6.43
N SER A 402 35.30 -71.43 5.36
CA SER A 402 35.38 -72.77 4.73
C SER A 402 36.24 -73.76 5.52
N SER A 403 37.21 -73.26 6.29
CA SER A 403 38.21 -74.09 6.99
C SER A 403 37.69 -74.75 8.27
N VAL A 404 36.53 -74.32 8.78
CA VAL A 404 35.89 -74.83 10.02
C VAL A 404 35.08 -76.13 9.76
N SER A 405 35.04 -76.65 8.53
CA SER A 405 34.16 -77.76 8.12
C SER A 405 34.88 -79.03 7.63
N ILE A 406 35.69 -79.66 8.48
CA ILE A 406 36.04 -81.10 8.37
C ILE A 406 35.91 -81.75 9.76
N PRO A 407 35.05 -82.78 9.97
CA PRO A 407 34.91 -83.44 11.26
C PRO A 407 36.09 -84.35 11.64
N GLU A 408 36.27 -84.56 12.94
CA GLU A 408 37.25 -85.48 13.53
C GLU A 408 36.55 -86.80 13.94
N GLU A 409 36.98 -87.94 13.40
CA GLU A 409 36.43 -89.27 13.76
C GLU A 409 37.08 -89.82 15.05
N LEU A 410 36.24 -90.28 15.98
CA LEU A 410 36.69 -90.86 17.26
C LEU A 410 37.20 -92.31 17.10
N PRO A 411 38.25 -92.72 17.86
CA PRO A 411 38.57 -94.12 18.08
C PRO A 411 37.61 -94.79 19.08
N GLU A 412 37.20 -96.03 18.83
CA GLU A 412 36.43 -96.86 19.78
C GLU A 412 37.31 -97.64 20.77
N GLU A 413 36.85 -97.77 22.02
CA GLU A 413 37.33 -98.65 23.10
C GLU A 413 36.10 -98.93 24.04
N PRO A 414 36.07 -99.97 24.90
CA PRO A 414 35.12 -101.06 24.67
C PRO A 414 34.06 -101.31 25.78
N VAL A 415 33.44 -102.50 25.76
CA VAL A 415 32.12 -102.83 26.32
C VAL A 415 32.11 -103.29 27.79
N ALA A 416 31.03 -102.90 28.50
CA ALA A 416 30.36 -103.52 29.68
C ALA A 416 30.35 -102.72 31.02
N THR A 417 29.15 -102.65 31.59
CA THR A 417 28.69 -102.05 32.88
C THR A 417 28.61 -103.16 33.97
N PRO A 418 27.97 -103.04 35.18
CA PRO A 418 27.18 -101.96 35.82
C PRO A 418 27.53 -101.71 37.34
N ASP A 419 26.86 -100.92 38.20
CA ASP A 419 25.79 -99.89 38.13
C ASP A 419 25.88 -99.00 39.40
N THR A 420 25.59 -97.68 39.35
CA THR A 420 25.07 -96.87 40.49
C THR A 420 24.49 -95.51 40.02
N GLU A 421 23.77 -94.79 40.89
CA GLU A 421 22.62 -93.92 40.52
C GLU A 421 22.80 -92.37 40.68
N ILE A 422 22.26 -91.58 39.71
CA ILE A 422 21.32 -90.41 39.86
C ILE A 422 21.82 -89.10 40.56
N PRO A 423 21.33 -87.84 40.31
CA PRO A 423 20.41 -87.25 39.28
C PRO A 423 20.94 -85.99 38.48
N ALA A 424 20.11 -85.44 37.57
CA ALA A 424 20.19 -84.09 36.91
C ALA A 424 19.20 -83.07 37.56
N PRO A 425 18.70 -81.92 37.00
CA PRO A 425 18.75 -81.22 35.66
C PRO A 425 19.34 -79.76 35.79
N PRO A 426 19.01 -78.65 35.04
CA PRO A 426 18.15 -78.34 33.86
C PRO A 426 18.85 -77.51 32.73
N ALA A 427 18.19 -76.51 32.09
CA ALA A 427 18.62 -75.83 30.83
C ALA A 427 18.13 -74.36 30.62
N GLU A 428 18.73 -73.66 29.63
CA GLU A 428 18.28 -72.44 28.89
C GLU A 428 18.04 -71.09 29.66
N PRO A 429 17.82 -69.90 29.01
CA PRO A 429 17.69 -69.58 27.56
C PRO A 429 18.56 -68.37 27.04
N LEU A 430 18.30 -67.95 25.79
CA LEU A 430 18.79 -66.72 25.12
C LEU A 430 18.15 -65.41 25.63
N ILE A 431 18.85 -64.27 25.49
CA ILE A 431 18.30 -62.90 25.55
C ILE A 431 18.96 -62.01 24.49
N ILE A 432 18.16 -61.21 23.77
CA ILE A 432 18.58 -60.11 22.89
C ILE A 432 18.02 -58.79 23.47
N PRO A 433 18.85 -57.73 23.64
CA PRO A 433 18.39 -56.34 23.76
C PRO A 433 18.55 -55.57 22.42
N ALA A 434 17.71 -54.56 22.21
CA ALA A 434 17.64 -53.78 20.97
C ALA A 434 18.49 -52.49 20.98
N ASP A 435 18.58 -51.83 19.81
CA ASP A 435 19.14 -50.48 19.66
C ASP A 435 18.41 -49.43 20.52
N PRO A 436 19.13 -48.44 21.10
CA PRO A 436 18.52 -47.27 21.73
C PRO A 436 18.21 -46.15 20.72
N GLU A 437 17.02 -45.57 20.83
CA GLU A 437 16.57 -44.42 20.05
C GLU A 437 17.34 -43.14 20.42
N PHE A 438 17.60 -42.26 19.45
CA PHE A 438 18.00 -40.88 19.73
C PHE A 438 16.80 -39.92 19.60
N GLY A 439 16.21 -39.61 20.76
CA GLY A 439 15.21 -38.55 20.91
C GLY A 439 15.79 -37.13 20.80
N PRO A 440 14.93 -36.10 20.77
CA PRO A 440 15.30 -34.73 20.44
C PRO A 440 15.91 -33.96 21.62
N ASN A 441 16.45 -32.78 21.33
CA ASN A 441 16.41 -31.67 22.30
C ASN A 441 16.23 -30.34 21.56
N GLU A 442 15.42 -29.45 22.15
CA GLU A 442 14.90 -28.23 21.51
C GLU A 442 15.56 -26.94 22.08
N THR A 443 15.18 -25.80 21.49
CA THR A 443 15.32 -24.42 22.01
C THR A 443 16.73 -23.78 21.93
N ALA A 444 16.86 -22.45 21.82
CA ALA A 444 15.85 -21.38 21.84
C ALA A 444 16.09 -20.29 20.78
N GLU A 445 15.07 -19.48 20.53
CA GLU A 445 15.08 -18.33 19.63
C GLU A 445 15.85 -17.13 20.20
N SER A 446 16.25 -16.20 19.33
CA SER A 446 15.85 -14.78 19.46
C SER A 446 16.15 -14.01 18.18
N LEU A 447 15.19 -13.19 17.73
CA LEU A 447 15.43 -12.18 16.69
C LEU A 447 16.04 -10.91 17.30
N ALA A 448 16.73 -10.13 16.48
CA ALA A 448 17.08 -8.74 16.76
C ALA A 448 16.20 -7.80 15.93
N ALA A 449 16.09 -6.54 16.39
CA ALA A 449 15.21 -5.49 15.86
C ALA A 449 15.50 -5.09 14.40
#